data_AF-A0AAW0HVE8-F1
#
_entry.id   AF-A0AAW0HVE8-F1
#
_cell.length_a   1.000
_cell.length_b   1.000
_cell.length_c   1.000
_cell.angle_alpha   90.00
_cell.angle_beta   90.00
_cell.angle_gamma   90.00
#
_symmetry.space_group_name_H-M   'P 1'
#
loop_
_entity.id
_entity.type
_entity.pdbx_description
1 polymer ?
#
loop_
_entity_poly.entity_id
_entity_poly.type
_entity_poly.pdbx_seq_one_letter_code
_entity_poly.pdbx_strand_id
1 'polypeptide(L)'
;MGITVTATQKSVVSLTPPWIRIFTGDHVTLTCNANNSLQDNSTKWFHNGTISKVTTSHWDIVSATIQDSGKYVCQNQGLYKSKPVYLEVTRDWLLLQTSAEMVKENDPLDIRCYGWRNGTVQKVIYYRNDLAFKYSYENPKITIRNANLNDSGAYHCTGYLRRLNYTSEKFRITVIRFHKSKHHWLQFIIPLLVVILFAVDTVLLFSTQEQFKLVLKIQTARKRNKP
;
A
#
# COMPACT_ATOMS: atom_id res chain seq x y z
N MET A 1 30.49 6.93 12.12
CA MET A 1 29.84 7.20 10.82
C MET A 1 28.41 6.67 10.90
N GLY A 2 27.43 7.55 10.96
CA GLY A 2 26.02 7.16 11.05
C GLY A 2 25.53 6.62 9.70
N ILE A 3 24.90 5.45 9.71
CA ILE A 3 24.21 4.91 8.54
C ILE A 3 22.86 5.63 8.48
N THR A 4 22.76 6.64 7.62
CA THR A 4 21.47 7.22 7.24
C THR A 4 20.71 6.16 6.43
N VAL A 5 19.63 5.63 6.98
CA VAL A 5 18.68 4.81 6.22
C VAL A 5 17.99 5.76 5.24
N THR A 6 18.49 5.84 4.01
CA THR A 6 17.83 6.58 2.94
C THR A 6 16.55 5.83 2.57
N ALA A 7 15.40 6.39 2.96
CA ALA A 7 14.11 5.86 2.55
C ALA A 7 14.03 5.91 1.02
N THR A 8 14.05 4.75 0.36
CA THR A 8 13.93 4.65 -1.10
C THR A 8 12.58 5.19 -1.55
N GLN A 9 12.57 6.33 -2.25
CA GLN A 9 11.36 6.99 -2.68
C GLN A 9 10.74 6.28 -3.90
N LYS A 10 9.44 5.99 -3.82
CA LYS A 10 8.69 5.27 -4.87
C LYS A 10 7.65 6.21 -5.49
N SER A 11 7.38 6.02 -6.78
CA SER A 11 6.25 6.66 -7.46
C SER A 11 4.90 6.15 -6.91
N VAL A 12 3.84 6.95 -7.03
CA VAL A 12 2.49 6.58 -6.61
C VAL A 12 1.50 6.90 -7.72
N VAL A 13 0.70 5.91 -8.13
CA VAL A 13 -0.40 6.11 -9.08
C VAL A 13 -1.65 6.51 -8.30
N SER A 14 -2.33 7.55 -8.75
CA SER A 14 -3.66 7.96 -8.27
C SER A 14 -4.63 8.09 -9.44
N LEU A 15 -5.90 7.77 -9.22
CA LEU A 15 -6.96 7.87 -10.21
C LEU A 15 -7.82 9.12 -9.94
N THR A 16 -8.19 9.82 -11.00
CA THR A 16 -9.18 10.91 -10.96
C THR A 16 -10.25 10.67 -12.02
N PRO A 17 -11.51 10.40 -11.64
CA PRO A 17 -12.01 10.14 -10.29
C PRO A 17 -11.37 8.90 -9.61
N PRO A 18 -11.50 8.68 -8.29
CA PRO A 18 -10.74 7.66 -7.56
C PRO A 18 -11.23 6.22 -7.78
N TRP A 19 -12.12 5.97 -8.73
CA TRP A 19 -12.80 4.69 -8.88
C TRP A 19 -11.94 3.67 -9.63
N ILE A 20 -11.69 2.51 -9.01
CA ILE A 20 -10.94 1.41 -9.65
C ILE A 20 -11.80 0.57 -10.62
N ARG A 21 -13.10 0.86 -10.69
CA ARG A 21 -14.06 0.26 -11.62
C ARG A 21 -14.84 1.34 -12.35
N ILE A 22 -14.90 1.26 -13.67
CA ILE A 22 -15.59 2.22 -14.53
C ILE A 22 -16.37 1.51 -15.64
N PHE A 23 -17.26 2.22 -16.31
CA PHE A 23 -17.94 1.72 -17.51
C PHE A 23 -17.14 2.02 -18.78
N THR A 24 -17.41 1.25 -19.83
CA THR A 24 -16.93 1.62 -21.17
C THR A 24 -17.49 2.98 -21.58
N GLY A 25 -16.62 3.83 -22.14
CA GLY A 25 -16.92 5.20 -22.52
C GLY A 25 -16.78 6.22 -21.38
N ASP A 26 -16.48 5.79 -20.15
CA ASP A 26 -16.12 6.72 -19.08
C ASP A 26 -14.73 7.32 -19.33
N HIS A 27 -14.50 8.48 -18.70
CA HIS A 27 -13.21 9.17 -18.64
C HIS A 27 -12.54 8.96 -17.29
N VAL A 28 -11.25 8.60 -17.28
CA VAL A 28 -10.41 8.55 -16.07
C VAL A 28 -8.99 9.02 -16.39
N THR A 29 -8.42 9.80 -15.49
CA THR A 29 -7.02 10.23 -15.54
C THR A 29 -6.20 9.47 -14.50
N LEU A 30 -5.14 8.79 -14.93
CA LEU A 30 -4.12 8.25 -14.04
C LEU A 30 -3.01 9.28 -13.86
N THR A 31 -2.65 9.58 -12.62
CA THR A 31 -1.58 10.53 -12.30
C THR A 31 -0.46 9.82 -11.56
N CYS A 32 0.79 10.05 -11.97
CA CYS A 32 1.98 9.52 -11.32
C CYS A 32 2.62 10.58 -10.41
N ASN A 33 2.29 10.52 -9.12
CA ASN A 33 2.80 11.44 -8.13
C ASN A 33 4.23 11.07 -7.71
N ALA A 34 5.09 12.08 -7.62
CA ALA A 34 6.35 12.01 -6.90
C ALA A 34 6.12 12.48 -5.46
N ASN A 35 6.57 11.71 -4.47
CA ASN A 35 6.33 12.02 -3.06
C ASN A 35 7.20 13.19 -2.53
N ASN A 36 7.70 14.08 -3.41
CA ASN A 36 8.42 15.36 -3.21
C ASN A 36 9.33 15.68 -4.43
N SER A 37 8.77 16.01 -5.60
CA SER A 37 9.60 16.59 -6.67
C SER A 37 8.81 17.61 -7.48
N LEU A 38 9.36 18.83 -7.52
CA LEU A 38 8.93 19.99 -8.29
C LEU A 38 9.46 19.96 -9.74
N GLN A 39 10.03 18.83 -10.16
CA GLN A 39 10.73 18.74 -11.44
C GLN A 39 9.89 17.95 -12.44
N ASP A 40 9.55 18.64 -13.53
CA ASP A 40 8.87 18.12 -14.71
C ASP A 40 9.75 17.06 -15.38
N ASN A 41 9.66 15.85 -14.86
CA ASN A 41 10.51 14.72 -15.21
C ASN A 41 9.67 13.69 -15.97
N SER A 42 10.22 13.19 -17.07
CA SER A 42 9.60 12.13 -17.86
C SER A 42 9.12 10.95 -16.99
N THR A 43 7.88 10.53 -17.20
CA THR A 43 7.26 9.38 -16.52
C THR A 43 7.24 8.19 -17.47
N LYS A 44 7.64 7.02 -16.99
CA LYS A 44 7.46 5.76 -17.71
C LYS A 44 6.21 5.07 -17.18
N TRP A 45 5.26 4.82 -18.08
CA TRP A 45 4.06 4.06 -17.77
C TRP A 45 4.15 2.62 -18.28
N PHE A 46 3.58 1.71 -17.50
CA PHE A 46 3.47 0.29 -17.83
C PHE A 46 2.00 -0.13 -17.71
N HIS A 47 1.45 -0.71 -18.77
CA HIS A 47 0.12 -1.32 -18.79
C HIS A 47 0.26 -2.81 -19.07
N ASN A 48 -0.19 -3.65 -18.15
CA ASN A 48 -0.03 -5.10 -18.19
C ASN A 48 1.44 -5.55 -18.42
N GLY A 49 2.40 -4.75 -17.93
CA GLY A 49 3.83 -5.00 -18.08
C GLY A 49 4.48 -4.40 -19.33
N THR A 50 3.68 -3.99 -20.32
CA THR A 50 4.16 -3.35 -21.55
C THR A 50 4.37 -1.86 -21.34
N ILE A 51 5.48 -1.33 -21.87
CA ILE A 51 5.79 0.10 -21.80
C ILE A 51 4.84 0.87 -22.72
N SER A 52 4.21 1.92 -22.19
CA SER A 52 3.37 2.82 -22.97
C SER A 52 4.19 3.91 -23.65
N LYS A 53 3.63 4.49 -24.72
CA LYS A 53 4.18 5.68 -25.38
C LYS A 53 3.94 6.96 -24.57
N VAL A 54 3.05 6.93 -23.58
CA VAL A 54 2.76 8.07 -22.71
C VAL A 54 3.96 8.35 -21.82
N THR A 55 4.50 9.57 -21.92
CA THR A 55 5.66 10.03 -21.15
C THR A 55 5.33 11.12 -20.13
N THR A 56 4.11 11.64 -20.17
CA THR A 56 3.59 12.66 -19.25
C THR A 56 3.30 12.07 -17.87
N SER A 57 3.29 12.93 -16.85
CA SER A 57 2.88 12.56 -15.49
C SER A 57 1.42 12.11 -15.38
N HIS A 58 0.62 12.42 -16.39
CA HIS A 58 -0.79 12.04 -16.52
C HIS A 58 -1.00 11.11 -17.72
N TRP A 59 -1.88 10.13 -17.57
CA TRP A 59 -2.40 9.30 -18.65
C TRP A 59 -3.93 9.42 -18.63
N ASP A 60 -4.48 10.07 -19.65
CA ASP A 60 -5.92 10.22 -19.83
C ASP A 60 -6.50 9.07 -20.66
N ILE A 61 -7.50 8.40 -20.10
CA ILE A 61 -8.35 7.43 -20.80
C ILE A 61 -9.68 8.14 -21.03
N VAL A 62 -9.89 8.65 -22.24
CA VAL A 62 -11.03 9.54 -22.54
C VAL A 62 -12.33 8.79 -22.80
N SER A 63 -12.24 7.62 -23.44
CA SER A 63 -13.37 6.75 -23.74
C SER A 63 -12.95 5.31 -23.47
N ALA A 64 -13.11 4.89 -22.22
CA ALA A 64 -12.59 3.61 -21.76
C ALA A 64 -13.16 2.43 -22.57
N THR A 65 -12.28 1.50 -22.93
CA THR A 65 -12.59 0.24 -23.59
C THR A 65 -12.26 -0.93 -22.68
N ILE A 66 -12.73 -2.13 -23.02
CA ILE A 66 -12.41 -3.32 -22.22
C ILE A 66 -10.90 -3.57 -22.19
N GLN A 67 -10.20 -3.22 -23.27
CA GLN A 67 -8.74 -3.33 -23.40
C GLN A 67 -7.98 -2.42 -22.44
N ASP A 68 -8.59 -1.32 -21.98
CA ASP A 68 -7.99 -0.45 -20.96
C ASP A 68 -8.02 -1.10 -19.56
N SER A 69 -8.73 -2.22 -19.37
CA SER A 69 -8.65 -2.96 -18.12
C SER A 69 -7.24 -3.51 -17.87
N GLY A 70 -6.86 -3.60 -16.61
CA GLY A 70 -5.67 -4.30 -16.17
C GLY A 70 -4.79 -3.49 -15.24
N LYS A 71 -3.51 -3.85 -15.25
CA LYS A 71 -2.53 -3.40 -14.27
C LYS A 71 -1.76 -2.18 -14.78
N TYR A 72 -1.88 -1.08 -14.04
CA TYR A 72 -1.13 0.15 -14.28
C TYR A 72 -0.02 0.34 -13.25
N VAL A 73 1.17 0.66 -13.72
CA VAL A 73 2.35 0.99 -12.91
C VAL A 73 3.03 2.18 -13.55
N CYS A 74 3.49 3.14 -12.74
CA CYS A 74 4.27 4.26 -13.20
C CYS A 74 5.66 4.31 -12.55
N GLN A 75 6.59 4.99 -13.21
CA GLN A 75 7.92 5.25 -12.70
C GLN A 75 8.38 6.64 -13.15
N ASN A 76 8.52 7.55 -12.19
CA ASN A 76 9.15 8.85 -12.44
C ASN A 76 10.68 8.68 -12.46
N GLN A 77 11.36 9.56 -13.19
CA GLN A 77 12.82 9.57 -13.25
C GLN A 77 13.44 9.67 -11.85
N GLY A 78 14.41 8.81 -11.56
CA GLY A 78 15.08 8.75 -10.25
C GLY A 78 14.28 8.07 -9.13
N LEU A 79 13.04 7.65 -9.38
CA LEU A 79 12.20 6.93 -8.42
C LEU A 79 12.04 5.45 -8.79
N TYR A 80 11.73 4.64 -7.78
CA TYR A 80 11.32 3.26 -7.99
C TYR A 80 9.87 3.18 -8.51
N LYS A 81 9.57 2.09 -9.23
CA LYS A 81 8.21 1.78 -9.72
C LYS A 81 7.18 1.85 -8.61
N SER A 82 6.00 2.36 -8.97
CA SER A 82 4.86 2.41 -8.06
C SER A 82 4.35 1.02 -7.68
N LYS A 83 3.56 0.96 -6.62
CA LYS A 83 2.65 -0.17 -6.42
C LYS A 83 1.66 -0.20 -7.59
N PRO A 84 1.19 -1.39 -8.00
CA PRO A 84 0.22 -1.49 -9.08
C PRO A 84 -1.15 -0.98 -8.65
N VAL A 85 -1.84 -0.36 -9.59
CA VAL A 85 -3.27 -0.06 -9.52
C VAL A 85 -3.95 -0.89 -10.60
N TYR A 86 -5.05 -1.54 -10.25
CA TYR A 86 -5.84 -2.33 -11.19
C TYR A 86 -7.10 -1.53 -11.55
N LEU A 87 -7.30 -1.30 -12.84
CA LEU A 87 -8.51 -0.67 -13.38
C LEU A 87 -9.35 -1.74 -14.05
N GLU A 88 -10.63 -1.79 -13.72
CA GLU A 88 -11.62 -2.67 -14.35
C GLU A 88 -12.59 -1.83 -15.18
N VAL A 89 -12.68 -2.12 -16.48
CA VAL A 89 -13.66 -1.50 -17.37
C VAL A 89 -14.71 -2.55 -17.72
N THR A 90 -15.98 -2.25 -17.42
CA THR A 90 -17.09 -3.19 -17.63
C THR A 90 -18.25 -2.56 -18.41
N ARG A 91 -19.24 -3.38 -18.78
CA ARG A 91 -20.49 -2.97 -19.43
C ARG A 91 -21.66 -3.55 -18.67
N ASP A 92 -22.42 -2.67 -18.02
CA ASP A 92 -23.65 -3.00 -17.32
C ASP A 92 -24.50 -1.73 -17.16
N TRP A 93 -25.68 -1.84 -16.55
CA TRP A 93 -26.55 -0.72 -16.23
C TRP A 93 -26.16 -0.01 -14.92
N LEU A 94 -25.78 -0.78 -13.90
CA LEU A 94 -25.29 -0.28 -12.61
C LEU A 94 -23.93 -0.88 -12.27
N LEU A 95 -23.07 -0.06 -11.67
CA LEU A 95 -21.73 -0.45 -11.25
C LEU A 95 -21.49 0.00 -9.83
N LEU A 96 -21.09 -0.94 -8.98
CA LEU A 96 -20.56 -0.61 -7.67
C LEU A 96 -19.11 -0.12 -7.80
N GLN A 97 -18.92 1.19 -7.71
CA GLN A 97 -17.62 1.85 -7.71
C GLN A 97 -17.07 1.96 -6.29
N THR A 98 -15.76 1.77 -6.15
CA THR A 98 -15.02 2.02 -4.91
C THR A 98 -13.59 2.45 -5.24
N SER A 99 -12.87 2.98 -4.27
CA SER A 99 -11.48 3.45 -4.42
C SER A 99 -10.43 2.35 -4.23
N ALA A 100 -10.78 1.24 -3.58
CA ALA A 100 -9.85 0.14 -3.36
C ALA A 100 -10.58 -1.20 -3.15
N GLU A 101 -9.95 -2.28 -3.62
CA GLU A 101 -10.35 -3.65 -3.26
C GLU A 101 -9.91 -4.01 -1.84
N MET A 102 -8.77 -3.46 -1.40
CA MET A 102 -8.20 -3.67 -0.07
C MET A 102 -8.15 -2.34 0.69
N VAL A 103 -8.83 -2.30 1.82
CA VAL A 103 -8.91 -1.13 2.70
C VAL A 103 -8.24 -1.45 4.00
N LYS A 104 -7.47 -0.51 4.56
CA LYS A 104 -6.87 -0.70 5.87
C LYS A 104 -7.89 -0.39 6.96
N GLU A 105 -7.85 -1.14 8.05
CA GLU A 105 -8.70 -0.88 9.22
C GLU A 105 -8.54 0.56 9.73
N ASN A 106 -9.68 1.20 10.01
CA ASN A 106 -9.88 2.61 10.37
C ASN A 106 -9.67 3.64 9.23
N ASP A 107 -9.27 3.21 8.04
CA ASP A 107 -9.25 4.11 6.88
C ASP A 107 -10.69 4.26 6.32
N PRO A 108 -11.02 5.41 5.70
CA PRO A 108 -12.32 5.61 5.08
C PRO A 108 -12.48 4.81 3.79
N LEU A 109 -13.68 4.30 3.56
CA LEU A 109 -14.07 3.57 2.36
C LEU A 109 -15.27 4.24 1.69
N ASP A 110 -15.03 4.77 0.50
CA ASP A 110 -16.08 5.32 -0.37
C ASP A 110 -16.63 4.24 -1.30
N ILE A 111 -17.96 4.14 -1.35
CA ILE A 111 -18.69 3.23 -2.23
C ILE A 111 -19.75 4.06 -2.97
N ARG A 112 -19.88 3.86 -4.28
CA ARG A 112 -20.85 4.56 -5.12
C ARG A 112 -21.59 3.58 -6.02
N CYS A 113 -22.91 3.68 -6.08
CA CYS A 113 -23.73 2.99 -7.07
C CYS A 113 -23.84 3.87 -8.32
N TYR A 114 -23.07 3.55 -9.35
CA TYR A 114 -22.95 4.37 -10.55
C TYR A 114 -23.86 3.87 -11.66
N GLY A 115 -24.68 4.76 -12.22
CA GLY A 115 -25.54 4.47 -13.35
C GLY A 115 -24.82 4.70 -14.67
N TRP A 116 -25.06 3.82 -15.65
CA TRP A 116 -24.45 3.92 -16.97
C TRP A 116 -24.64 5.29 -17.61
N ARG A 117 -23.58 5.80 -18.26
CA ARG A 117 -23.49 7.16 -18.82
C ARG A 117 -23.82 8.27 -17.82
N ASN A 118 -23.36 8.11 -16.59
CA ASN A 118 -23.62 9.03 -15.48
C ASN A 118 -25.13 9.29 -15.28
N GLY A 119 -25.96 8.27 -15.51
CA GLY A 119 -27.40 8.35 -15.33
C GLY A 119 -27.78 8.42 -13.85
N THR A 120 -28.80 9.22 -13.52
CA THR A 120 -29.32 9.35 -12.16
C THR A 120 -29.95 8.05 -11.68
N VAL A 121 -29.42 7.50 -10.59
CA VAL A 121 -29.94 6.28 -9.93
C VAL A 121 -30.72 6.70 -8.69
N GLN A 122 -31.97 6.24 -8.57
CA GLN A 122 -32.87 6.56 -7.47
C GLN A 122 -33.18 5.33 -6.62
N LYS A 123 -33.58 5.55 -5.36
CA LYS A 123 -33.99 4.48 -4.42
C LYS A 123 -32.93 3.36 -4.33
N VAL A 124 -31.69 3.77 -4.12
CA VAL A 124 -30.53 2.87 -4.08
C VAL A 124 -30.54 2.06 -2.79
N ILE A 125 -30.41 0.74 -2.90
CA ILE A 125 -30.15 -0.16 -1.77
C ILE A 125 -28.76 -0.76 -1.94
N TYR A 126 -27.94 -0.69 -0.89
CA TYR A 126 -26.64 -1.35 -0.82
C TYR A 126 -26.73 -2.62 -0.01
N TYR A 127 -26.08 -3.65 -0.54
CA TYR A 127 -26.02 -4.98 0.04
C TYR A 127 -24.57 -5.34 0.34
N ARG A 128 -24.37 -6.05 1.44
CA ARG A 128 -23.11 -6.66 1.84
C ARG A 128 -23.38 -8.11 2.20
N ASN A 129 -22.76 -9.04 1.48
CA ASN A 129 -23.05 -10.47 1.58
C ASN A 129 -24.56 -10.74 1.45
N ASP A 130 -25.19 -10.10 0.45
CA ASP A 130 -26.63 -10.21 0.16
C ASP A 130 -27.58 -9.65 1.25
N LEU A 131 -27.03 -9.05 2.31
CA LEU A 131 -27.82 -8.35 3.33
C LEU A 131 -27.84 -6.85 3.06
N ALA A 132 -29.04 -6.29 2.95
CA ALA A 132 -29.23 -4.85 2.80
C ALA A 132 -28.74 -4.13 4.07
N PHE A 133 -27.84 -3.16 3.93
CA PHE A 133 -27.28 -2.42 5.08
C PHE A 133 -27.43 -0.91 4.95
N LYS A 134 -27.74 -0.39 3.77
CA LYS A 134 -27.95 1.04 3.55
C LYS A 134 -28.95 1.31 2.44
N TYR A 135 -29.81 2.28 2.66
CA TYR A 135 -30.70 2.84 1.66
C TYR A 135 -30.38 4.32 1.42
N SER A 136 -30.51 4.78 0.19
CA SER A 136 -30.35 6.18 -0.20
C SER A 136 -31.31 6.55 -1.31
N TYR A 137 -32.06 7.63 -1.12
CA TYR A 137 -33.08 8.05 -2.10
C TYR A 137 -32.45 8.75 -3.33
N GLU A 138 -31.55 9.71 -3.09
CA GLU A 138 -30.97 10.58 -4.11
C GLU A 138 -29.43 10.55 -4.16
N ASN A 139 -28.76 10.17 -3.07
CA ASN A 139 -27.30 10.21 -2.98
C ASN A 139 -26.69 8.84 -3.31
N PRO A 140 -26.13 8.62 -4.50
CA PRO A 140 -25.58 7.32 -4.88
C PRO A 140 -24.19 7.09 -4.30
N LYS A 141 -23.70 7.87 -3.33
CA LYS A 141 -22.40 7.69 -2.68
C LYS A 141 -22.58 7.52 -1.17
N ILE A 142 -21.92 6.51 -0.61
CA ILE A 142 -21.84 6.26 0.83
C ILE A 142 -20.37 6.21 1.25
N THR A 143 -20.11 6.59 2.50
CA THR A 143 -18.76 6.55 3.08
C THR A 143 -18.82 5.78 4.39
N ILE A 144 -18.11 4.67 4.48
CA ILE A 144 -17.79 4.00 5.74
C ILE A 144 -16.58 4.74 6.31
N ARG A 145 -16.80 5.59 7.32
CA ARG A 145 -15.76 6.50 7.83
C ARG A 145 -14.58 5.75 8.45
N ASN A 146 -14.87 4.71 9.22
CA ASN A 146 -13.87 3.91 9.91
C ASN A 146 -14.11 2.44 9.54
N ALA A 147 -13.39 1.95 8.52
CA ALA A 147 -13.54 0.57 8.07
C ALA A 147 -13.12 -0.42 9.18
N ASN A 148 -13.94 -1.44 9.42
CA ASN A 148 -13.67 -2.52 10.36
C ASN A 148 -13.59 -3.87 9.63
N LEU A 149 -13.05 -4.91 10.28
CA LEU A 149 -12.91 -6.24 9.65
C LEU A 149 -14.24 -6.84 9.18
N ASN A 150 -15.35 -6.56 9.87
CA ASN A 150 -16.70 -7.02 9.51
C ASN A 150 -17.29 -6.24 8.32
N ASP A 151 -16.63 -5.16 7.88
CA ASP A 151 -16.97 -4.50 6.62
C ASP A 151 -16.38 -5.24 5.41
N SER A 152 -15.65 -6.34 5.61
CA SER A 152 -15.24 -7.19 4.49
C SER A 152 -16.43 -7.97 3.93
N GLY A 153 -16.50 -8.12 2.61
CA GLY A 153 -17.56 -8.91 1.97
C GLY A 153 -17.76 -8.63 0.50
N ALA A 154 -18.73 -9.34 -0.09
CA ALA A 154 -19.21 -9.09 -1.44
C ALA A 154 -20.31 -8.02 -1.42
N TYR A 155 -20.02 -6.86 -2.00
CA TYR A 155 -20.92 -5.73 -2.08
C TYR A 155 -21.60 -5.67 -3.44
N HIS A 156 -22.86 -5.24 -3.47
CA HIS A 156 -23.56 -4.83 -4.69
C HIS A 156 -24.64 -3.80 -4.35
N CYS A 157 -25.20 -3.16 -5.37
CA CYS A 157 -26.30 -2.24 -5.21
C CYS A 157 -27.46 -2.56 -6.16
N THR A 158 -28.67 -2.20 -5.75
CA THR A 158 -29.84 -2.13 -6.62
C THR A 158 -30.35 -0.70 -6.67
N GLY A 159 -31.05 -0.34 -7.74
CA GLY A 159 -31.61 0.99 -7.88
C GLY A 159 -32.33 1.21 -9.20
N TYR A 160 -33.11 2.28 -9.24
CA TYR A 160 -33.89 2.64 -10.43
C TYR A 160 -33.08 3.56 -11.34
N LEU A 161 -32.83 3.12 -12.56
CA LEU A 161 -32.27 3.92 -13.64
C LEU A 161 -33.31 4.00 -14.77
N ARG A 162 -33.75 5.21 -15.13
CA ARG A 162 -34.79 5.44 -16.15
C ARG A 162 -36.06 4.61 -15.92
N ARG A 163 -36.53 4.53 -14.66
CA ARG A 163 -37.73 3.80 -14.19
C ARG A 163 -37.61 2.27 -14.15
N LEU A 164 -36.50 1.69 -14.59
CA LEU A 164 -36.24 0.26 -14.49
C LEU A 164 -35.32 -0.01 -13.30
N ASN A 165 -35.61 -1.08 -12.56
CA ASN A 165 -34.77 -1.53 -11.46
C ASN A 165 -33.66 -2.42 -12.00
N TYR A 166 -32.42 -2.11 -11.64
CA TYR A 166 -31.24 -2.88 -12.02
C TYR A 166 -30.46 -3.28 -10.77
N THR A 167 -29.64 -4.31 -10.92
CA THR A 167 -28.71 -4.79 -9.90
C THR A 167 -27.31 -4.74 -10.48
N SER A 168 -26.34 -4.22 -9.72
CA SER A 168 -24.94 -4.25 -10.13
C SER A 168 -24.32 -5.62 -9.89
N GLU A 169 -23.30 -5.95 -10.67
CA GLU A 169 -22.39 -7.06 -10.35
C GLU A 169 -21.78 -6.93 -8.94
N LYS A 170 -21.51 -8.09 -8.32
CA LYS A 170 -20.91 -8.16 -6.98
C LYS A 170 -19.42 -7.82 -7.03
N PHE A 171 -18.95 -7.05 -6.05
CA PHE A 171 -17.54 -6.72 -5.88
C PHE A 171 -17.06 -7.00 -4.47
N ARG A 172 -15.96 -7.74 -4.32
CA ARG A 172 -15.45 -8.13 -3.01
C ARG A 172 -14.48 -7.08 -2.48
N ILE A 173 -14.81 -6.49 -1.33
CA ILE A 173 -13.95 -5.56 -0.60
C ILE A 173 -13.42 -6.26 0.64
N THR A 174 -12.12 -6.13 0.90
CA THR A 174 -11.45 -6.75 2.06
C THR A 174 -10.84 -5.68 2.94
N VAL A 175 -11.19 -5.68 4.22
CA VAL A 175 -10.56 -4.82 5.23
C VAL A 175 -9.43 -5.58 5.91
N ILE A 176 -8.23 -5.01 5.90
CA ILE A 176 -7.02 -5.62 6.44
C ILE A 176 -6.45 -4.83 7.62
N ARG A 177 -5.97 -5.55 8.63
CA ARG A 177 -5.25 -4.98 9.77
C ARG A 177 -3.75 -5.15 9.56
N PHE A 178 -3.01 -4.03 9.47
CA PHE A 178 -1.55 -4.06 9.53
C PHE A 178 -1.11 -4.04 10.99
N HIS A 179 -0.71 -5.19 11.53
CA HIS A 179 0.00 -5.23 12.80
C HIS A 179 1.38 -4.58 12.59
N LYS A 180 1.57 -3.35 13.08
CA LYS A 180 2.92 -2.82 13.32
C LYS A 180 3.58 -3.76 14.32
N SER A 181 4.56 -4.54 13.88
CA SER A 181 5.30 -5.42 14.77
C SER A 181 5.86 -4.58 15.93
N LYS A 182 5.43 -4.90 17.15
CA LYS A 182 5.80 -4.21 18.40
C LYS A 182 7.29 -4.39 18.75
N HIS A 183 8.00 -5.22 17.99
CA HIS A 183 9.38 -5.64 18.19
C HIS A 183 10.44 -4.60 17.78
N HIS A 184 10.07 -3.31 17.67
CA HIS A 184 11.04 -2.23 17.48
C HIS A 184 12.11 -2.21 18.60
N TRP A 185 11.78 -2.76 19.78
CA TRP A 185 12.71 -2.93 20.91
C TRP A 185 13.82 -3.95 20.65
N LEU A 186 13.60 -5.00 19.85
CA LEU A 186 14.67 -5.96 19.48
C LEU A 186 15.81 -5.30 18.70
N GLN A 187 15.53 -4.22 17.97
CA GLN A 187 16.54 -3.42 17.28
C GLN A 187 17.51 -2.71 18.25
N PHE A 188 17.11 -2.50 19.51
CA PHE A 188 17.93 -1.90 20.57
C PHE A 188 18.58 -2.94 21.51
N ILE A 189 17.96 -4.10 21.71
CA ILE A 189 18.52 -5.17 22.56
C ILE A 189 19.77 -5.79 21.93
N ILE A 190 19.75 -6.05 20.61
CA ILE A 190 20.85 -6.75 19.93
C ILE A 190 22.17 -5.95 20.03
N PRO A 191 22.21 -4.63 19.73
CA PRO A 191 23.44 -3.84 19.92
C PRO A 191 23.92 -3.82 21.37
N LEU A 192 23.00 -3.73 22.34
CA LEU A 192 23.34 -3.70 23.76
C LEU A 192 24.01 -5.01 24.19
N LEU A 193 23.45 -6.16 23.79
CA LEU A 193 24.04 -7.48 24.07
C LEU A 193 25.41 -7.64 23.44
N VAL A 194 25.60 -7.15 22.22
CA VAL A 194 26.91 -7.17 21.54
C VAL A 194 27.93 -6.32 22.31
N VAL A 195 27.57 -5.12 22.75
CA VAL A 195 28.46 -4.26 23.57
C VAL A 195 28.82 -4.92 24.89
N ILE A 196 27.86 -5.56 25.57
CA ILE A 196 28.11 -6.29 26.81
C ILE A 196 29.08 -7.45 26.58
N LEU A 197 28.91 -8.24 25.51
CA LEU A 197 29.83 -9.33 25.17
C LEU A 197 31.25 -8.80 24.92
N PHE A 198 31.41 -7.73 24.14
CA PHE A 198 32.73 -7.12 23.92
C PHE A 198 33.36 -6.60 25.21
N ALA A 199 32.57 -6.01 26.11
CA ALA A 199 33.06 -5.56 27.41
C ALA A 199 33.52 -6.74 28.29
N VAL A 200 32.77 -7.84 28.30
CA VAL A 200 33.14 -9.06 29.05
C VAL A 200 34.41 -9.68 28.48
N ASP A 201 34.50 -9.84 27.16
CA ASP A 201 35.67 -10.42 26.49
C ASP A 201 36.93 -9.58 26.71
N THR A 202 36.82 -8.24 26.66
CA THR A 202 37.95 -7.34 26.92
C THR A 202 38.42 -7.40 28.38
N VAL A 203 37.49 -7.47 29.34
CA VAL A 203 37.83 -7.66 30.76
C VAL A 203 38.49 -9.02 31.01
N LEU A 204 37.98 -10.08 30.39
CA LEU A 204 38.55 -11.43 30.50
C LEU A 204 39.95 -11.49 29.89
N LEU A 205 40.17 -10.88 28.73
CA LEU A 205 41.48 -10.73 28.09
C LEU A 205 42.46 -9.98 28.98
N PHE A 206 42.02 -8.87 29.58
CA PHE A 206 42.87 -8.10 30.48
C PHE A 206 43.25 -8.90 31.75
N SER A 207 42.26 -9.57 32.36
CA SER A 207 42.49 -10.41 33.54
C SER A 207 43.44 -11.58 33.25
N THR A 208 43.25 -12.26 32.12
CA THR A 208 44.15 -13.36 31.72
C THR A 208 45.55 -12.86 31.41
N GLN A 209 45.72 -11.70 30.77
CA GLN A 209 47.04 -11.09 30.55
C GLN A 209 47.77 -10.73 31.86
N GLU A 210 47.07 -10.19 32.85
CA GLU A 210 47.61 -9.92 34.19
C GLU A 210 48.09 -11.21 34.87
N GLN A 211 47.27 -12.27 34.84
CA GLN A 211 47.65 -13.59 35.36
C GLN A 211 48.88 -14.17 34.65
N PHE A 212 48.94 -14.09 33.31
CA PHE A 212 50.10 -14.52 32.54
C PHE A 212 51.37 -13.74 32.90
N LYS A 213 51.28 -12.41 33.07
CA LYS A 213 52.41 -11.58 33.52
C LYS A 213 52.90 -11.97 34.91
N LEU A 214 51.99 -12.26 35.84
CA LEU A 214 52.34 -12.73 37.18
C LEU A 214 53.04 -14.09 37.13
N VAL A 215 52.53 -15.05 36.36
CA VAL A 215 53.16 -16.36 36.17
C VAL A 215 54.56 -16.22 35.54
N LEU A 216 54.73 -15.35 34.55
CA LEU A 216 56.04 -15.07 33.94
C LEU A 216 57.02 -14.46 34.94
N LYS A 217 56.57 -13.54 35.81
CA LYS A 217 57.38 -13.00 36.92
C LYS A 217 57.79 -14.08 37.91
N ILE A 218 56.89 -15.00 38.26
CA ILE A 218 57.19 -16.14 39.15
C ILE A 218 58.19 -17.11 38.50
N GLN A 219 58.04 -17.41 37.20
CA GLN A 219 58.97 -18.28 36.48
C GLN A 219 60.36 -17.64 36.33
N THR A 220 60.45 -16.34 36.03
CA THR A 220 61.72 -15.63 35.96
C THR A 220 62.41 -15.50 37.32
N ALA A 221 61.65 -15.29 38.41
CA ALA A 221 62.18 -15.32 39.77
C ALA A 221 62.69 -16.71 40.17
N ARG A 222 61.97 -17.79 39.81
CA ARG A 222 62.42 -19.18 40.00
C ARG A 222 63.68 -19.52 39.19
N LYS A 223 63.83 -18.97 37.98
CA LYS A 223 65.02 -19.18 37.14
C LYS A 223 66.25 -18.45 37.68
N ARG A 224 66.06 -17.33 38.40
CA ARG A 224 67.12 -16.51 39.01
C ARG A 224 67.63 -17.07 40.36
N ASN A 225 66.80 -17.84 41.06
CA ASN A 225 67.12 -18.47 42.36
C ASN A 225 67.49 -19.96 42.24
N LYS A 226 67.81 -20.45 41.04
CA LYS A 226 68.30 -21.82 40.84
C LYS A 226 69.83 -21.78 40.95
N PRO A 227 70.43 -22.43 41.97
CA PRO A 227 71.89 -22.42 42.21
C PRO A 227 72.66 -23.13 41.10
#